data_AF-A0A2P7B098-F1
#
_entry.id   AF-A0A2P7B098-F1
#
_cell.length_a   1.000
_cell.length_b   1.000
_cell.length_c   1.000
_cell.angle_alpha   90.00
_cell.angle_beta   90.00
_cell.angle_gamma   90.00
#
_symmetry.space_group_name_H-M   'P 1'
#
loop_
_entity.id
_entity.type
_entity.pdbx_description
1 polymer ?
#
loop_
_entity_poly.entity_id
_entity_poly.type
_entity_poly.pdbx_seq_one_letter_code
_entity_poly.pdbx_strand_id
1 'polypeptide(L)'
;MGRQQPRQLDKKNTPLDIINGVKSTPESAKTYDKADATLSGGIASPFKALAHYLKGDGQTLTVALDQVGLNLTPDEVTLDEVNQLNQYTEDQNFVGTKHIIVNRFNHNTADDNAIAAMYLGNILLKLEGDITRHQDGTWNFQGEVRAWNDTYDFNSSDHRGMMQEVFTRTVNVLPGTSYDIAMPGSIPVSWTGH
;
A
#
# COMPACT_ATOMS: atom_id res chain seq x y z
N MET A 1 38.39 -5.61 -33.29
CA MET A 1 36.92 -5.77 -33.41
C MET A 1 36.42 -6.61 -32.24
N GLY A 2 35.99 -5.95 -31.16
CA GLY A 2 35.44 -6.64 -29.98
C GLY A 2 33.96 -6.97 -30.21
N ARG A 3 33.59 -8.25 -30.10
CA ARG A 3 32.17 -8.67 -30.10
C ARG A 3 31.58 -8.34 -28.74
N GLN A 4 30.56 -7.49 -28.71
CA GLN A 4 29.74 -7.23 -27.53
C GLN A 4 28.99 -8.51 -27.14
N GLN A 5 29.04 -8.87 -25.86
CA GLN A 5 28.15 -9.89 -25.29
C GLN A 5 26.72 -9.31 -25.20
N PRO A 6 25.67 -10.07 -25.53
CA PRO A 6 24.30 -9.58 -25.36
C PRO A 6 23.95 -9.46 -23.87
N ARG A 7 23.32 -8.33 -23.51
CA ARG A 7 22.70 -8.09 -22.19
C ARG A 7 21.68 -9.19 -21.90
N GLN A 8 21.88 -9.95 -20.84
CA GLN A 8 20.87 -10.84 -20.27
C GLN A 8 19.74 -9.96 -19.73
N LEU A 9 18.55 -10.11 -20.31
CA LEU A 9 17.31 -9.52 -19.80
C LEU A 9 16.93 -10.25 -18.51
N ASP A 10 16.76 -9.52 -17.41
CA ASP A 10 16.27 -10.08 -16.14
C ASP A 10 14.89 -10.69 -16.36
N LYS A 11 14.82 -12.03 -16.28
CA LYS A 11 13.56 -12.76 -16.40
C LYS A 11 12.79 -12.58 -15.10
N LYS A 12 11.71 -11.80 -15.14
CA LYS A 12 10.72 -11.71 -14.07
C LYS A 12 10.18 -13.13 -13.79
N ASN A 13 10.47 -13.66 -12.60
CA ASN A 13 9.93 -14.95 -12.15
C ASN A 13 8.40 -14.91 -12.14
N THR A 14 7.76 -15.99 -12.56
CA THR A 14 6.30 -16.08 -12.60
C THR A 14 5.73 -16.40 -11.22
N PRO A 15 4.44 -16.11 -10.95
CA PRO A 15 3.79 -16.51 -9.69
C PRO A 15 3.88 -18.02 -9.40
N LEU A 16 3.89 -18.83 -10.47
CA LEU A 16 4.07 -20.28 -10.37
C LEU A 16 5.49 -20.69 -9.95
N ASP A 17 6.52 -19.91 -10.26
CA ASP A 17 7.91 -20.22 -9.83
C ASP A 17 8.11 -19.99 -8.32
N ILE A 18 7.37 -19.03 -7.74
CA ILE A 18 7.37 -18.74 -6.30
C ILE A 18 6.66 -19.88 -5.53
N ILE A 19 5.57 -20.41 -6.10
CA ILE A 19 4.78 -21.49 -5.49
C ILE A 19 5.43 -22.87 -5.72
N ASN A 20 5.99 -23.13 -6.90
CA ASN A 20 6.60 -24.41 -7.25
C ASN A 20 8.02 -24.60 -6.69
N GLY A 21 8.63 -23.55 -6.12
CA GLY A 21 9.85 -23.66 -5.30
C GLY A 21 9.68 -24.55 -4.04
N VAL A 22 8.47 -25.04 -3.76
CA VAL A 22 8.15 -25.95 -2.65
C VAL A 22 8.14 -27.44 -3.07
N LYS A 23 8.46 -27.79 -4.33
CA LYS A 23 8.79 -29.19 -4.68
C LYS A 23 10.28 -29.45 -4.49
N SER A 24 10.67 -29.61 -3.22
CA SER A 24 12.02 -29.97 -2.81
C SER A 24 12.41 -31.37 -3.30
N THR A 25 13.39 -31.43 -4.21
CA THR A 25 14.47 -32.42 -4.08
C THR A 25 15.35 -31.98 -2.90
N PRO A 26 15.91 -32.87 -2.06
CA PRO A 26 16.37 -32.52 -0.71
C PRO A 26 17.63 -31.65 -0.58
N GLU A 27 18.09 -30.98 -1.64
CA GLU A 27 19.42 -30.35 -1.65
C GLU A 27 19.47 -28.85 -1.99
N SER A 28 18.34 -28.13 -1.96
CA SER A 28 18.36 -26.66 -1.75
C SER A 28 16.95 -26.13 -1.46
N ALA A 29 16.46 -26.37 -0.24
CA ALA A 29 15.46 -25.46 0.29
C ALA A 29 16.13 -24.08 0.41
N LYS A 30 15.82 -23.16 -0.51
CA LYS A 30 16.27 -21.77 -0.38
C LYS A 30 15.73 -21.25 0.96
N THR A 31 16.64 -20.97 1.89
CA THR A 31 16.31 -20.36 3.18
C THR A 31 15.57 -19.06 2.91
N TYR A 32 14.49 -18.81 3.66
CA TYR A 32 13.82 -17.51 3.61
C TYR A 32 14.84 -16.44 4.02
N ASP A 33 15.14 -15.53 3.10
CA ASP A 33 16.10 -14.47 3.37
C ASP A 33 15.43 -13.35 4.17
N LYS A 34 15.71 -13.32 5.47
CA LYS A 34 15.19 -12.28 6.38
C LYS A 34 15.81 -10.91 6.09
N ALA A 35 16.93 -10.83 5.38
CA ALA A 35 17.57 -9.56 5.05
C ALA A 35 16.78 -8.76 3.99
N ASP A 36 15.98 -9.44 3.16
CA ASP A 36 15.13 -8.76 2.17
C ASP A 36 13.80 -8.32 2.79
N ALA A 37 13.85 -7.19 3.49
CA ALA A 37 12.71 -6.59 4.20
C ALA A 37 11.80 -5.72 3.31
N THR A 38 11.85 -5.84 1.97
CA THR A 38 11.11 -4.94 1.05
C THR A 38 10.05 -5.64 0.20
N LEU A 39 8.84 -5.10 0.15
CA LEU A 39 7.81 -5.47 -0.82
C LEU A 39 7.95 -4.56 -2.04
N SER A 40 7.60 -5.08 -3.22
CA SER A 40 7.70 -4.33 -4.48
C SER A 40 6.42 -3.59 -4.88
N GLY A 41 5.34 -3.75 -4.11
CA GLY A 41 3.99 -3.29 -4.46
C GLY A 41 3.27 -4.12 -5.54
N GLY A 42 4.01 -4.95 -6.29
CA GLY A 42 3.45 -5.77 -7.38
C GLY A 42 2.88 -7.11 -6.94
N ILE A 43 2.50 -7.94 -7.92
CA ILE A 43 1.78 -9.23 -7.74
C ILE A 43 2.48 -10.25 -6.81
N ALA A 44 3.79 -10.10 -6.56
CA ALA A 44 4.54 -10.97 -5.66
C ALA A 44 4.42 -10.55 -4.19
N SER A 45 4.00 -9.31 -3.91
CA SER A 45 3.96 -8.73 -2.57
C SER A 45 3.05 -9.48 -1.61
N PRO A 46 1.81 -9.89 -2.00
CA PRO A 46 0.95 -10.66 -1.10
C PRO A 46 1.57 -12.01 -0.69
N PHE A 47 2.24 -12.69 -1.62
CA PHE A 47 2.94 -13.95 -1.33
C PHE A 47 4.13 -13.75 -0.41
N LYS A 48 4.90 -12.67 -0.61
CA LYS A 48 6.03 -12.34 0.26
C LYS A 48 5.58 -11.93 1.65
N ALA A 49 4.50 -11.16 1.76
CA ALA A 49 3.89 -10.77 3.03
C ALA A 49 3.42 -11.99 3.83
N LEU A 50 2.75 -12.95 3.17
CA LEU A 50 2.38 -14.22 3.80
C LEU A 50 3.62 -15.03 4.20
N ALA A 51 4.63 -15.14 3.34
CA ALA A 51 5.86 -15.86 3.70
C ALA A 51 6.57 -15.23 4.91
N HIS A 52 6.53 -13.89 5.03
CA HIS A 52 7.08 -13.16 6.17
C HIS A 52 6.27 -13.39 7.44
N TYR A 53 4.93 -13.44 7.37
CA TYR A 53 4.10 -13.83 8.52
C TYR A 53 4.50 -15.19 9.10
N LEU A 54 4.86 -16.14 8.24
CA LEU A 54 5.22 -17.51 8.65
C LEU A 54 6.68 -17.67 9.12
N LYS A 55 7.60 -16.82 8.66
CA LYS A 55 9.06 -17.05 8.80
C LYS A 55 9.89 -15.81 9.15
N GLY A 56 9.26 -14.64 9.23
CA GLY A 56 9.89 -13.34 9.42
C GLY A 56 10.11 -12.94 10.88
N ASP A 57 9.67 -13.77 11.83
CA ASP A 57 9.83 -13.56 13.28
C ASP A 57 9.33 -12.19 13.77
N GLY A 58 8.29 -11.63 13.14
CA GLY A 58 7.71 -10.34 13.53
C GLY A 58 8.50 -9.11 13.07
N GLN A 59 9.50 -9.26 12.20
CA GLN A 59 10.27 -8.13 11.69
C GLN A 59 9.42 -7.23 10.78
N THR A 60 9.70 -5.92 10.79
CA THR A 60 9.01 -4.96 9.93
C THR A 60 9.37 -5.19 8.46
N LEU A 61 8.36 -5.30 7.59
CA LEU A 61 8.54 -5.16 6.15
C LEU A 61 8.33 -3.72 5.74
N THR A 62 8.82 -3.35 4.56
CA THR A 62 8.66 -2.01 4.00
C THR A 62 8.13 -2.09 2.58
N VAL A 63 7.18 -1.24 2.21
CA VAL A 63 6.81 -0.96 0.81
C VAL A 63 6.86 0.54 0.60
N ALA A 64 7.51 1.02 -0.46
CA ALA A 64 7.49 2.46 -0.71
C ALA A 64 6.06 2.91 -1.02
N LEU A 65 5.60 4.03 -0.44
CA LEU A 65 4.20 4.46 -0.57
C LEU A 65 3.78 4.68 -2.03
N ASP A 66 4.71 5.17 -2.87
CA ASP A 66 4.50 5.35 -4.31
C ASP A 66 4.37 4.03 -5.10
N GLN A 67 4.78 2.89 -4.51
CA GLN A 67 4.62 1.56 -5.09
C GLN A 67 3.31 0.88 -4.67
N VAL A 68 2.59 1.41 -3.69
CA VAL A 68 1.27 0.88 -3.28
C VAL A 68 0.23 1.10 -4.37
N GLY A 69 0.37 2.16 -5.17
CA GLY A 69 -0.53 2.46 -6.29
C GLY A 69 -1.85 3.11 -5.85
N LEU A 70 -1.79 3.98 -4.84
CA LEU A 70 -2.95 4.78 -4.40
C LEU A 70 -3.32 5.85 -5.42
N ASN A 71 -4.62 6.13 -5.58
CA ASN A 71 -5.15 7.15 -6.47
C ASN A 71 -6.18 8.03 -5.77
N LEU A 72 -5.72 8.73 -4.74
CA LEU A 72 -6.54 9.50 -3.81
C LEU A 72 -7.23 10.70 -4.48
N THR A 73 -8.47 10.89 -4.09
CA THR A 73 -9.34 12.01 -4.46
C THR A 73 -9.67 12.87 -3.22
N PRO A 74 -10.06 14.14 -3.42
CA PRO A 74 -10.46 15.02 -2.31
C PRO A 74 -11.58 14.45 -1.44
N ASP A 75 -12.53 13.72 -2.05
CA ASP A 75 -13.74 13.22 -1.40
C ASP A 75 -13.43 12.12 -0.36
N GLU A 76 -12.29 11.44 -0.51
CA GLU A 76 -11.85 10.33 0.35
C GLU A 76 -11.16 10.81 1.64
N VAL A 77 -10.84 12.10 1.76
CA VAL A 77 -10.20 12.68 2.95
C VAL A 77 -11.21 12.83 4.09
N THR A 78 -11.64 11.70 4.65
CA THR A 78 -12.74 11.61 5.62
C THR A 78 -12.26 11.16 7.00
N LEU A 79 -12.80 11.77 8.06
CA LEU A 79 -12.68 11.33 9.45
C LEU A 79 -14.09 11.23 10.02
N ASP A 80 -14.42 10.07 10.60
CA ASP A 80 -15.76 9.77 11.13
C ASP A 80 -16.89 10.13 10.13
N GLU A 81 -16.73 9.71 8.87
CA GLU A 81 -17.65 9.94 7.75
C GLU A 81 -17.79 11.41 7.30
N VAL A 82 -16.99 12.33 7.86
CA VAL A 82 -16.99 13.75 7.48
C VAL A 82 -15.78 14.07 6.60
N ASN A 83 -16.02 14.63 5.41
CA ASN A 83 -14.93 15.14 4.57
C ASN A 83 -14.28 16.36 5.23
N GLN A 84 -12.97 16.29 5.43
CA GLN A 84 -12.21 17.29 6.20
C GLN A 84 -11.87 18.55 5.39
N LEU A 85 -12.01 18.49 4.06
CA LEU A 85 -11.80 19.61 3.14
C LEU A 85 -13.07 20.45 2.96
N ASN A 86 -14.26 19.87 3.16
CA ASN A 86 -15.55 20.56 2.95
C ASN A 86 -15.70 21.86 3.73
N GLN A 87 -15.17 21.94 4.95
CA GLN A 87 -15.18 23.17 5.75
C GLN A 87 -14.44 24.35 5.09
N TYR A 88 -13.64 24.09 4.05
CA TYR A 88 -12.91 25.10 3.28
C TYR A 88 -13.44 25.23 1.86
N THR A 89 -13.86 24.14 1.23
CA THR A 89 -14.35 24.17 -0.16
C THR A 89 -15.79 24.67 -0.24
N GLU A 90 -16.62 24.36 0.76
CA GLU A 90 -18.05 24.68 0.77
C GLU A 90 -18.40 25.95 1.55
N ASP A 91 -17.49 26.46 2.40
CA ASP A 91 -17.69 27.69 3.17
C ASP A 91 -17.67 28.93 2.26
N GLN A 92 -18.87 29.46 1.99
CA GLN A 92 -19.07 30.66 1.17
C GLN A 92 -18.44 31.92 1.76
N ASN A 93 -18.13 31.93 3.07
CA ASN A 93 -17.47 33.04 3.74
C ASN A 93 -15.94 32.92 3.72
N PHE A 94 -15.40 31.75 3.36
CA PHE A 94 -13.97 31.52 3.26
C PHE A 94 -13.46 31.84 1.85
N VAL A 95 -12.51 32.77 1.77
CA VAL A 95 -11.69 33.07 0.59
C VAL A 95 -10.27 33.31 1.08
N GLY A 96 -9.30 32.71 0.40
CA GLY A 96 -7.89 32.79 0.74
C GLY A 96 -7.26 31.41 0.93
N THR A 97 -6.05 31.40 1.49
CA THR A 97 -5.23 30.20 1.68
C THR A 97 -5.19 29.78 3.14
N LYS A 98 -5.30 28.48 3.40
CA LYS A 98 -5.11 27.90 4.73
C LYS A 98 -4.30 26.62 4.67
N HIS A 99 -3.35 26.50 5.59
CA HIS A 99 -2.61 25.28 5.81
C HIS A 99 -3.48 24.24 6.54
N ILE A 100 -3.54 23.02 6.03
CA ILE A 100 -4.36 21.93 6.54
C ILE A 100 -3.45 20.75 6.89
N ILE A 101 -3.74 20.14 8.03
CA ILE A 101 -3.21 18.83 8.40
C ILE A 101 -4.41 17.94 8.76
N VAL A 102 -4.61 16.85 8.04
CA VAL A 102 -5.58 15.81 8.39
C VAL A 102 -4.80 14.58 8.80
N ASN A 103 -4.91 14.19 10.07
CA ASN A 103 -4.22 13.02 10.61
C ASN A 103 -5.14 11.80 10.63
N ARG A 104 -4.60 10.65 10.24
CA ARG A 104 -5.19 9.31 10.42
C ARG A 104 -6.56 9.16 9.76
N PHE A 105 -6.73 9.68 8.54
CA PHE A 105 -7.91 9.33 7.75
C PHE A 105 -7.74 7.90 7.22
N ASN A 106 -8.83 7.13 7.23
CA ASN A 106 -8.82 5.75 6.79
C ASN A 106 -8.94 5.68 5.26
N HIS A 107 -8.21 4.76 4.64
CA HIS A 107 -8.28 4.53 3.20
C HIS A 107 -8.28 3.04 2.89
N ASN A 108 -9.26 2.59 2.12
CA ASN A 108 -9.32 1.21 1.67
C ASN A 108 -8.50 1.07 0.38
N THR A 109 -7.35 0.39 0.46
CA THR A 109 -6.49 0.22 -0.72
C THR A 109 -7.14 -0.57 -1.85
N ALA A 110 -8.24 -1.29 -1.60
CA ALA A 110 -8.99 -2.02 -2.62
C ALA A 110 -9.67 -1.10 -3.64
N ASP A 111 -9.95 0.15 -3.26
CA ASP A 111 -10.57 1.14 -4.14
C ASP A 111 -9.62 1.58 -5.27
N ASP A 112 -8.30 1.45 -5.03
CA ASP A 112 -7.25 1.82 -5.99
C ASP A 112 -6.53 0.62 -6.61
N ASN A 113 -6.15 -0.36 -5.77
CA ASN A 113 -5.26 -1.44 -6.14
C ASN A 113 -5.60 -2.73 -5.37
N ALA A 114 -6.29 -3.64 -6.06
CA ALA A 114 -6.63 -4.96 -5.51
C ALA A 114 -5.41 -5.77 -5.02
N ILE A 115 -4.22 -5.58 -5.60
CA ILE A 115 -3.00 -6.25 -5.11
C ILE A 115 -2.57 -5.68 -3.76
N ALA A 116 -2.64 -4.35 -3.58
CA ALA A 116 -2.36 -3.71 -2.30
C ALA A 116 -3.33 -4.19 -1.21
N ALA A 117 -4.62 -4.30 -1.54
CA ALA A 117 -5.65 -4.78 -0.61
C ALA A 117 -5.37 -6.19 -0.06
N MET A 118 -4.72 -7.07 -0.82
CA MET A 118 -4.37 -8.41 -0.35
C MET A 118 -3.37 -8.40 0.82
N TYR A 119 -2.56 -7.36 0.98
CA TYR A 119 -1.51 -7.30 2.01
C TYR A 119 -1.50 -6.05 2.89
N LEU A 120 -2.30 -5.04 2.58
CA LEU A 120 -2.48 -3.83 3.39
C LEU A 120 -3.93 -3.64 3.83
N GLY A 121 -4.90 -4.01 3.00
CA GLY A 121 -6.31 -3.79 3.32
C GLY A 121 -6.62 -2.30 3.53
N ASN A 122 -7.11 -1.95 4.72
CA ASN A 122 -7.36 -0.57 5.12
C ASN A 122 -6.13 0.02 5.79
N ILE A 123 -5.67 1.19 5.32
CA ILE A 123 -4.51 1.88 5.85
C ILE A 123 -4.88 3.25 6.42
N LEU A 124 -4.05 3.75 7.33
CA LEU A 124 -4.19 5.11 7.85
C LEU A 124 -3.23 6.05 7.14
N LEU A 125 -3.78 7.18 6.68
CA LEU A 125 -3.06 8.19 5.94
C LEU A 125 -3.01 9.52 6.70
N LYS A 126 -2.07 10.37 6.31
CA LYS A 126 -1.93 11.76 6.75
C LYS A 126 -1.87 12.65 5.52
N LEU A 127 -2.70 13.68 5.47
CA LEU A 127 -2.67 14.73 4.46
C LEU A 127 -2.08 16.00 5.08
N GLU A 128 -1.18 16.66 4.37
CA GLU A 128 -0.63 17.96 4.78
C GLU A 128 -0.39 18.84 3.55
N GLY A 129 -0.83 20.10 3.61
CA GLY A 129 -0.71 21.01 2.48
C GLY A 129 -1.52 22.28 2.64
N ASP A 130 -1.66 23.04 1.56
CA ASP A 130 -2.37 24.30 1.53
C ASP A 130 -3.61 24.19 0.64
N ILE A 131 -4.76 24.60 1.16
CA ILE A 131 -5.96 24.84 0.35
C ILE A 131 -6.08 26.34 0.06
N THR A 132 -6.44 26.69 -1.16
CA THR A 132 -6.78 28.06 -1.55
C THR A 132 -8.16 28.09 -2.20
N ARG A 133 -9.09 28.85 -1.62
CA ARG A 133 -10.41 29.13 -2.20
C ARG A 133 -10.46 30.55 -2.74
N HIS A 134 -10.98 30.70 -3.95
CA HIS A 134 -11.08 31.95 -4.69
C HIS A 134 -12.46 32.59 -4.56
N GLN A 135 -12.57 33.87 -4.90
CA GLN A 135 -13.84 34.61 -4.81
C GLN A 135 -14.95 34.05 -5.72
N ASP A 136 -14.57 33.42 -6.82
CA ASP A 136 -15.51 32.80 -7.77
C ASP A 136 -16.02 31.43 -7.29
N GLY A 137 -15.57 30.95 -6.14
CA GLY A 137 -15.93 29.65 -5.57
C GLY A 137 -14.98 28.51 -5.94
N THR A 138 -14.10 28.71 -6.93
CA THR A 138 -13.10 27.70 -7.28
C THR A 138 -12.09 27.51 -6.15
N TRP A 139 -11.54 26.30 -6.03
CA TRP A 139 -10.52 26.00 -5.04
C TRP A 139 -9.44 25.09 -5.61
N ASN A 140 -8.25 25.15 -5.00
CA ASN A 140 -7.17 24.20 -5.25
C ASN A 140 -6.51 23.79 -3.93
N PHE A 141 -6.07 22.54 -3.87
CA PHE A 141 -5.28 21.98 -2.78
C PHE A 141 -3.93 21.52 -3.35
N GLN A 142 -2.84 21.86 -2.68
CA GLN A 142 -1.50 21.38 -3.00
C GLN A 142 -0.83 20.89 -1.74
N GLY A 143 -0.36 19.64 -1.76
CA GLY A 143 0.23 19.04 -0.58
C GLY A 143 0.78 17.65 -0.85
N GLU A 144 0.88 16.87 0.21
CA GLU A 144 1.32 15.49 0.14
C GLU A 144 0.54 14.59 1.10
N VAL A 145 0.51 13.31 0.75
CA VAL A 145 -0.01 12.24 1.58
C VAL A 145 1.12 11.34 2.04
N ARG A 146 1.10 10.99 3.32
CA ARG A 146 2.00 10.01 3.95
C ARG A 146 1.16 8.92 4.62
N ALA A 147 1.76 7.76 4.84
CA ALA A 147 1.09 6.64 5.48
C ALA A 147 1.67 6.38 6.89
N TRP A 148 0.81 5.93 7.80
CA TRP A 148 1.22 5.30 9.04
C TRP A 148 1.61 3.85 8.76
N ASN A 149 2.42 3.23 9.64
CA ASN A 149 2.65 1.79 9.56
C ASN A 149 1.31 1.05 9.70
N ASP A 150 1.17 -0.02 8.93
CA ASP A 150 0.03 -0.93 9.00
C ASP A 150 0.42 -2.25 9.66
N THR A 151 -0.51 -2.90 10.37
CA THR A 151 -0.24 -4.16 11.05
C THR A 151 -0.74 -5.32 10.20
N TYR A 152 0.20 -6.12 9.67
CA TYR A 152 -0.14 -7.37 9.01
C TYR A 152 -0.30 -8.49 10.03
N ASP A 153 -1.53 -8.95 10.24
CA ASP A 153 -1.87 -10.02 11.17
C ASP A 153 -2.49 -11.26 10.50
N PHE A 154 -2.59 -11.25 9.16
CA PHE A 154 -3.26 -12.28 8.38
C PHE A 154 -4.69 -12.59 8.87
N ASN A 155 -5.42 -11.58 9.36
CA ASN A 155 -6.78 -11.79 9.84
C ASN A 155 -7.73 -12.29 8.74
N SER A 156 -8.62 -13.18 9.17
CA SER A 156 -9.43 -14.07 8.38
C SER A 156 -10.64 -13.41 7.68
N SER A 157 -10.98 -12.15 8.01
CA SER A 157 -12.13 -11.45 7.42
C SER A 157 -11.75 -10.67 6.17
N ASP A 158 -10.62 -9.95 6.19
CA ASP A 158 -10.35 -8.91 5.20
C ASP A 158 -9.43 -9.42 4.08
N HIS A 159 -8.38 -10.16 4.44
CA HIS A 159 -7.44 -10.73 3.46
C HIS A 159 -7.86 -12.10 2.95
N ARG A 160 -8.60 -12.86 3.77
CA ARG A 160 -8.91 -14.28 3.47
C ARG A 160 -9.83 -14.45 2.28
N GLY A 161 -10.79 -13.56 2.03
CA GLY A 161 -11.67 -13.67 0.86
C GLY A 161 -10.87 -13.61 -0.44
N MET A 162 -10.02 -12.58 -0.54
CA MET A 162 -9.17 -12.35 -1.71
C MET A 162 -8.07 -13.41 -1.86
N MET A 163 -7.52 -13.88 -0.75
CA MET A 163 -6.50 -14.93 -0.74
C MET A 163 -7.12 -16.34 -0.85
N GLN A 164 -8.39 -16.58 -0.54
CA GLN A 164 -9.02 -17.90 -0.68
C GLN A 164 -9.10 -18.35 -2.14
N GLU A 165 -9.37 -17.43 -3.06
CA GLU A 165 -9.37 -17.72 -4.51
C GLU A 165 -7.97 -18.04 -5.02
N VAL A 166 -6.94 -17.33 -4.55
CA VAL A 166 -5.55 -17.51 -4.96
C VAL A 166 -4.92 -18.78 -4.33
N PHE A 167 -5.25 -19.09 -3.07
CA PHE A 167 -4.59 -20.14 -2.29
C PHE A 167 -5.34 -21.48 -2.25
N THR A 168 -6.43 -21.64 -3.00
CA THR A 168 -7.18 -22.91 -3.15
C THR A 168 -7.37 -23.65 -1.81
N ARG A 169 -8.32 -23.21 -0.97
CA ARG A 169 -8.83 -23.94 0.22
C ARG A 169 -7.86 -24.32 1.37
N THR A 170 -6.56 -24.01 1.36
CA THR A 170 -5.61 -24.56 2.38
C THR A 170 -4.92 -23.52 3.29
N VAL A 171 -5.64 -22.55 3.86
CA VAL A 171 -5.05 -21.60 4.84
C VAL A 171 -5.78 -21.56 6.19
N ASN A 172 -6.45 -22.65 6.56
CA ASN A 172 -6.92 -22.78 7.94
C ASN A 172 -5.74 -23.15 8.85
N VAL A 173 -5.32 -22.18 9.67
CA VAL A 173 -4.37 -22.29 10.79
C VAL A 173 -2.92 -22.57 10.37
N LEU A 174 -2.29 -21.60 9.72
CA LEU A 174 -0.82 -21.56 9.68
C LEU A 174 -0.30 -20.75 10.89
N PRO A 175 0.57 -21.32 11.74
CA PRO A 175 1.21 -20.55 12.79
C PRO A 175 2.09 -19.48 12.16
N GLY A 176 1.93 -18.23 12.60
CA GLY A 176 2.74 -17.12 12.17
C GLY A 176 2.79 -16.02 13.24
N THR A 177 3.54 -14.97 12.94
CA THR A 177 3.76 -13.83 13.83
C THR A 177 3.37 -12.58 13.07
N SER A 178 2.40 -11.82 13.60
CA SER A 178 2.03 -10.52 13.04
C SER A 178 3.23 -9.57 13.05
N TYR A 179 3.26 -8.65 12.10
CA TYR A 179 4.35 -7.69 11.95
C TYR A 179 3.86 -6.40 11.29
N ASP A 180 4.66 -5.34 11.40
CA ASP A 180 4.34 -4.06 10.79
C ASP A 180 4.82 -4.00 9.34
N ILE A 181 4.03 -3.35 8.48
CA ILE A 181 4.46 -2.91 7.16
C ILE A 181 4.62 -1.40 7.21
N ALA A 182 5.87 -0.94 7.11
CA ALA A 182 6.20 0.48 6.99
C ALA A 182 5.98 0.95 5.55
N MET A 183 5.39 2.14 5.40
CA MET A 183 5.12 2.77 4.11
C MET A 183 5.82 4.13 3.97
N PRO A 184 7.16 4.16 3.90
CA PRO A 184 7.92 5.40 3.81
C PRO A 184 7.70 6.11 2.47
N GLY A 185 7.99 7.41 2.47
CA GLY A 185 7.80 8.30 1.33
C GLY A 185 6.54 9.15 1.46
N SER A 186 6.23 9.86 0.40
CA SER A 186 5.00 10.65 0.29
C SER A 186 4.49 10.64 -1.16
N ILE A 187 3.19 10.85 -1.33
CA ILE A 187 2.54 11.04 -2.62
C ILE A 187 2.19 12.53 -2.73
N PRO A 188 2.78 13.29 -3.66
CA PRO A 188 2.34 14.66 -3.89
C PRO A 188 0.93 14.64 -4.48
N VAL A 189 0.05 15.48 -3.95
CA VAL A 189 -1.33 15.62 -4.44
C VAL A 189 -1.60 17.07 -4.83
N SER A 190 -2.33 17.22 -5.93
CA SER A 190 -2.81 18.51 -6.42
C SER A 190 -4.24 18.31 -6.90
N TRP A 191 -5.18 18.94 -6.21
CA TRP A 191 -6.60 18.83 -6.51
C TRP A 191 -7.21 20.19 -6.79
N THR A 192 -8.24 20.23 -7.60
CA THR A 192 -8.99 21.44 -7.94
C THR A 192 -10.47 21.15 -7.97
N GLY A 193 -11.29 22.12 -7.61
CA GLY A 193 -12.74 22.01 -7.68
C GLY A 193 -13.43 23.37 -7.67
N HIS A 194 -14.75 23.35 -7.53
CA HIS A 194 -15.65 24.50 -7.45
C HIS A 194 -16.79 24.18 -6.49
#